data_AF-A0A8T2VGM4-F1
#
_entry.id   AF-A0A8T2VGM4-F1
#
_cell.length_a   1.000
_cell.length_b   1.000
_cell.length_c   1.000
_cell.angle_alpha   90.00
_cell.angle_beta   90.00
_cell.angle_gamma   90.00
#
_symmetry.space_group_name_H-M   'P 1'
#
loop_
_entity.id
_entity.type
_entity.pdbx_description
1 polymer ?
#
loop_
_entity_poly.entity_id
_entity_poly.type
_entity_poly.pdbx_seq_one_letter_code
_entity_poly.pdbx_strand_id
1 'polypeptide(L)'
;MRNYKSYGAWHHRKWVLHFGLSNLDKEYRLLDKLLTSDARNFHGWAYRRFLAGISKATEEQELQYTIKKINENFSNYSAWHSRSTLLSKQLQNNIIEKDTWLKVLTEEYDLVQQAFFTEPDDQSGWFYLLWLLSQTVFPSRPFVTGFWPPNGHSNLFDPNVPSMANCNILIFFSLPVCGVNSETVSMSSSSEGLNSEFKVSWISITDDSQFSKGWRAELTDCNKCLEAGMSLTLNVQVGAKPGITSRHGPLLGVHNLTVNIELGSSSCSAPEKHYSRITWPEECKQTSKFEDSPNDIFGCPSLPLQRHLEPLSEWQEKTLTNQINTCRELLELENDSKWAMLMLARLLVAYDQFASSSEHGMDEVQQLYKRLLEVDPTHQYYYNEQLSLIRFHQITVDLHESSEHFWRSDQTQNLWVRFNHLSLSKLGYFERLTGVQNLDLSKNKLQSLEGIEMLQFLVNLDVSNNHLTSITALRPVSHLPKLQALNIKWNEIGKHMIDKNRYLFPTVLNNSAKKHLKNNLNKEEGPVHWEVYEIFGRMLVLRQLDIHGNPISENEAFRSNLLLAVPSLVWLDAENVSTE
;
A
#
# COMPACT_ATOMS: atom_id res chain seq x y z
N MET A 1 -23.75 -33.84 18.36
CA MET A 1 -23.51 -32.52 18.97
C MET A 1 -24.80 -31.73 18.81
N ARG A 2 -25.43 -31.20 19.87
CA ARG A 2 -26.70 -30.44 19.74
C ARG A 2 -26.48 -29.07 19.09
N ASN A 3 -25.37 -28.41 19.41
CA ASN A 3 -24.91 -27.19 18.74
C ASN A 3 -23.50 -27.42 18.17
N TYR A 4 -23.40 -27.58 16.85
CA TYR A 4 -22.15 -27.82 16.13
C TYR A 4 -21.37 -26.55 15.78
N LYS A 5 -21.84 -25.37 16.26
CA LYS A 5 -21.15 -24.07 16.19
C LYS A 5 -20.65 -23.59 17.56
N SER A 6 -20.62 -24.48 18.55
CA SER A 6 -20.15 -24.15 19.90
C SER A 6 -18.63 -24.25 20.01
N TYR A 7 -17.95 -23.12 20.24
CA TYR A 7 -16.50 -23.07 20.49
C TYR A 7 -16.07 -23.99 21.63
N GLY A 8 -16.74 -23.89 22.79
CA GLY A 8 -16.40 -24.67 23.97
C GLY A 8 -16.51 -26.19 23.74
N ALA A 9 -17.52 -26.62 22.98
CA ALA A 9 -17.69 -28.03 22.67
C ALA A 9 -16.61 -28.57 21.72
N TRP A 10 -16.21 -27.81 20.69
CA TRP A 10 -15.08 -28.19 19.83
C TRP A 10 -13.75 -28.19 20.59
N HIS A 11 -13.52 -27.21 21.46
CA HIS A 11 -12.34 -27.15 22.31
C HIS A 11 -12.27 -28.35 23.26
N HIS A 12 -13.38 -28.70 23.91
CA HIS A 12 -13.46 -29.86 24.78
C HIS A 12 -13.16 -31.16 24.03
N ARG A 13 -13.63 -31.32 22.77
CA ARG A 13 -13.28 -32.50 21.97
C ARG A 13 -11.78 -32.59 21.65
N LYS A 14 -11.14 -31.47 21.29
CA LYS A 14 -9.68 -31.42 21.09
C LYS A 14 -8.94 -31.84 22.37
N TRP A 15 -9.41 -31.37 23.53
CA TRP A 15 -8.90 -31.78 24.84
C TRP A 15 -9.06 -33.29 25.06
N VAL A 16 -10.25 -33.87 24.86
CA VAL A 16 -10.50 -35.32 24.99
C VAL A 16 -9.54 -36.14 24.13
N LEU A 17 -9.32 -35.75 22.87
CA LEU A 17 -8.37 -36.43 21.98
C LEU A 17 -6.92 -36.30 22.43
N HIS A 18 -6.52 -35.14 22.94
CA HIS A 18 -5.17 -34.92 23.44
C HIS A 18 -4.82 -35.89 24.59
N PHE A 19 -5.81 -36.26 25.43
CA PHE A 19 -5.65 -37.26 26.49
C PHE A 19 -5.85 -38.71 26.03
N GLY A 20 -5.98 -38.96 24.72
CA GLY A 20 -6.15 -40.32 24.18
C GLY A 20 -7.49 -40.97 24.52
N LEU A 21 -8.50 -40.19 24.92
CA LEU A 21 -9.80 -40.68 25.38
C LEU A 21 -10.79 -40.95 24.23
N SER A 22 -10.37 -40.78 22.98
CA SER A 22 -11.14 -41.09 21.76
C SER A 22 -10.22 -41.60 20.66
N ASN A 23 -10.77 -42.25 19.63
CA ASN A 23 -10.00 -42.75 18.49
C ASN A 23 -10.27 -41.93 17.21
N LEU A 24 -9.26 -41.82 16.34
CA LEU A 24 -9.30 -40.95 15.17
C LEU A 24 -10.40 -41.35 14.18
N ASP A 25 -10.67 -42.65 13.99
CA ASP A 25 -11.70 -43.13 13.05
C ASP A 25 -13.12 -42.69 13.46
N LYS A 26 -13.43 -42.63 14.75
CA LYS A 26 -14.72 -42.10 15.22
C LYS A 26 -14.81 -40.59 14.96
N GLU A 27 -13.70 -39.87 15.11
CA GLU A 27 -13.65 -38.43 14.91
C GLU A 27 -13.81 -38.04 13.44
N TYR A 28 -13.12 -38.74 12.53
CA TYR A 28 -13.29 -38.54 11.09
C TYR A 28 -14.70 -38.88 10.63
N ARG A 29 -15.32 -39.97 11.13
CA ARG A 29 -16.72 -40.29 10.80
C ARG A 29 -17.71 -39.26 11.33
N LEU A 30 -17.48 -38.73 12.53
CA LEU A 30 -18.31 -37.64 13.06
C LEU A 30 -18.16 -36.39 12.20
N LEU A 31 -16.92 -36.04 11.87
CA LEU A 31 -16.61 -34.87 11.06
C LEU A 31 -17.26 -34.96 9.68
N ASP A 32 -17.20 -36.13 9.02
CA ASP A 32 -17.83 -36.35 7.73
C ASP A 32 -19.34 -36.13 7.80
N LYS A 33 -20.02 -36.70 8.80
CA LYS A 33 -21.45 -36.45 9.05
C LYS A 33 -21.77 -34.96 9.24
N LEU A 34 -20.92 -34.23 9.98
CA LEU A 34 -21.13 -32.81 10.24
C LEU A 34 -20.90 -31.96 9.00
N LEU A 35 -19.88 -32.25 8.20
CA LEU A 35 -19.58 -31.52 6.96
C LEU A 35 -20.52 -31.92 5.81
N THR A 36 -21.11 -33.11 5.82
CA THR A 36 -22.23 -33.44 4.92
C THR A 36 -23.48 -32.65 5.28
N SER A 37 -23.73 -32.41 6.58
CA SER A 37 -24.88 -31.61 7.02
C SER A 37 -24.69 -30.10 6.85
N ASP A 38 -23.46 -29.61 7.05
CA ASP A 38 -23.10 -28.20 6.87
C ASP A 38 -21.67 -28.13 6.32
N ALA A 39 -21.58 -28.14 4.99
CA ALA A 39 -20.32 -28.13 4.26
C ALA A 39 -19.46 -26.88 4.53
N ARG A 40 -20.09 -25.79 4.99
CA ARG A 40 -19.44 -24.50 5.26
C ARG A 40 -19.12 -24.29 6.74
N ASN A 41 -19.27 -25.31 7.59
CA ASN A 41 -18.96 -25.21 9.01
C ASN A 41 -17.46 -25.04 9.24
N PHE A 42 -17.02 -23.80 9.50
CA PHE A 42 -15.62 -23.48 9.74
C PHE A 42 -15.01 -24.21 10.95
N HIS A 43 -15.81 -24.54 11.98
CA HIS A 43 -15.31 -25.34 13.09
C HIS A 43 -15.00 -26.77 12.69
N GLY A 44 -15.83 -27.35 11.82
CA GLY A 44 -15.59 -28.67 11.23
C GLY A 44 -14.27 -28.68 10.45
N TRP A 45 -14.07 -27.71 9.55
CA TRP A 45 -12.82 -27.58 8.80
C TRP A 45 -11.59 -27.32 9.69
N ALA A 46 -11.73 -26.48 10.73
CA ALA A 46 -10.66 -26.26 11.70
C ALA A 46 -10.35 -27.50 12.53
N TYR A 47 -11.36 -28.31 12.85
CA TYR A 47 -11.19 -29.58 13.54
C TYR A 47 -10.54 -30.63 12.64
N ARG A 48 -10.87 -30.64 11.34
CA ARG A 48 -10.20 -31.50 10.35
C ARG A 48 -8.70 -31.26 10.33
N ARG A 49 -8.27 -30.00 10.20
CA ARG A 49 -6.84 -29.63 10.22
C ARG A 49 -6.14 -30.10 11.49
N PHE A 50 -6.83 -30.04 12.64
CA PHE A 50 -6.33 -30.59 13.89
C PHE A 50 -6.18 -32.12 13.86
N LEU A 51 -7.19 -32.84 13.36
CA LEU A 51 -7.13 -34.30 13.21
C LEU A 51 -6.01 -34.72 12.25
N ALA A 52 -5.89 -34.04 11.10
CA ALA A 52 -4.85 -34.28 10.10
C ALA A 52 -3.44 -34.12 10.71
N GLY A 53 -3.27 -33.11 11.57
CA GLY A 53 -2.03 -32.91 12.32
C GLY A 53 -1.70 -34.06 13.29
N ILE A 54 -2.69 -34.59 14.01
CA ILE A 54 -2.51 -35.72 14.92
C ILE A 54 -2.22 -37.01 14.15
N SER A 55 -2.99 -37.28 13.09
CA SER A 55 -2.85 -38.48 12.27
C SER A 55 -1.62 -38.45 11.35
N LYS A 56 -0.90 -37.33 11.31
CA LYS A 56 0.18 -37.07 10.35
C LYS A 56 -0.28 -37.34 8.91
N ALA A 57 -1.50 -36.93 8.57
CA ALA A 57 -2.02 -37.06 7.21
C ALA A 57 -1.09 -36.32 6.24
N THR A 58 -0.87 -36.89 5.07
CA THR A 58 -0.05 -36.26 4.04
C THR A 58 -0.81 -35.07 3.44
N GLU A 59 -0.08 -34.08 2.93
CA GLU A 59 -0.71 -32.93 2.26
C GLU A 59 -1.53 -33.36 1.04
N GLU A 60 -1.06 -34.39 0.32
CA GLU A 60 -1.79 -35.01 -0.78
C GLU A 60 -3.15 -35.57 -0.34
N GLN A 61 -3.22 -36.27 0.80
CA GLN A 61 -4.49 -36.77 1.32
C GLN A 61 -5.49 -35.63 1.62
N GLU A 62 -5.00 -34.49 2.12
CA GLU A 62 -5.86 -33.33 2.38
C GLU A 62 -6.25 -32.60 1.09
N LEU A 63 -5.37 -32.52 0.09
CA LEU A 63 -5.71 -32.01 -1.25
C LEU A 63 -6.79 -32.90 -1.91
N GLN A 64 -6.65 -34.23 -1.82
CA GLN A 64 -7.67 -35.17 -2.31
C GLN A 64 -9.00 -35.04 -1.56
N TYR A 65 -8.98 -34.67 -0.29
CA TYR A 65 -10.22 -34.37 0.43
C TYR A 65 -10.86 -33.06 -0.05
N THR A 66 -10.07 -32.01 -0.32
CA THR A 66 -10.62 -30.75 -0.83
C THR A 66 -11.27 -30.92 -2.20
N ILE A 67 -10.65 -31.65 -3.13
CA ILE A 67 -11.24 -31.90 -4.46
C ILE A 67 -12.53 -32.71 -4.35
N LYS A 68 -12.58 -33.73 -3.47
CA LYS A 68 -13.82 -34.46 -3.19
C LYS A 68 -14.92 -33.51 -2.73
N LYS A 69 -14.62 -32.58 -1.81
CA LYS A 69 -15.60 -31.63 -1.27
C LYS A 69 -16.01 -30.53 -2.24
N ILE A 70 -15.16 -30.18 -3.20
CA ILE A 70 -15.49 -29.27 -4.30
C ILE A 70 -16.42 -29.96 -5.30
N ASN A 71 -16.09 -31.19 -5.71
CA ASN A 71 -16.91 -31.95 -6.66
C ASN A 71 -18.29 -32.32 -6.08
N GLU A 72 -18.41 -32.48 -4.76
CA GLU A 72 -19.70 -32.64 -4.08
C GLU A 72 -20.56 -31.37 -4.12
N ASN A 73 -19.92 -30.18 -4.12
CA ASN A 73 -20.59 -28.88 -4.07
C ASN A 73 -19.61 -27.74 -4.44
N PHE A 74 -19.73 -27.19 -5.65
CA PHE A 74 -18.87 -26.10 -6.12
C PHE A 74 -19.01 -24.82 -5.27
N SER A 75 -20.18 -24.59 -4.67
CA SER A 75 -20.43 -23.49 -3.73
C SER A 75 -19.76 -23.65 -2.34
N ASN A 76 -18.95 -24.69 -2.13
CA ASN A 76 -18.25 -24.91 -0.86
C ASN A 76 -16.97 -24.07 -0.73
N TYR A 77 -17.12 -22.79 -0.40
CA TYR A 77 -16.00 -21.86 -0.14
C TYR A 77 -14.94 -22.42 0.82
N SER A 78 -15.34 -23.19 1.84
CA SER A 78 -14.39 -23.73 2.82
C SER A 78 -13.44 -24.78 2.23
N ALA A 79 -13.89 -25.53 1.21
CA ALA A 79 -13.06 -26.48 0.49
C ALA A 79 -12.03 -25.75 -0.40
N TRP A 80 -12.50 -24.77 -1.20
CA TRP A 80 -11.63 -23.91 -2.02
C TRP A 80 -10.56 -23.17 -1.19
N HIS A 81 -10.97 -22.56 -0.08
CA HIS A 81 -10.04 -21.87 0.83
C HIS A 81 -9.03 -22.83 1.47
N SER A 82 -9.46 -24.03 1.84
CA SER A 82 -8.54 -25.04 2.40
C SER A 82 -7.54 -25.51 1.33
N ARG A 83 -7.98 -25.65 0.08
CA ARG A 83 -7.12 -26.03 -1.06
C ARG A 83 -6.06 -24.96 -1.34
N SER A 84 -6.46 -23.69 -1.48
CA SER A 84 -5.50 -22.60 -1.71
C SER A 84 -4.48 -22.46 -0.58
N THR A 85 -4.91 -22.65 0.68
CA THR A 85 -4.01 -22.62 1.84
C THR A 85 -2.97 -23.75 1.80
N LEU A 86 -3.39 -24.97 1.44
CA LEU A 86 -2.48 -26.12 1.31
C LEU A 86 -1.46 -25.91 0.19
N LEU A 87 -1.92 -25.47 -0.99
CA LEU A 87 -1.05 -25.20 -2.14
C LEU A 87 -0.07 -24.05 -1.86
N SER A 88 -0.53 -22.95 -1.25
CA SER A 88 0.36 -21.84 -0.87
C SER A 88 1.45 -22.27 0.14
N LYS A 89 1.14 -23.20 1.06
CA LYS A 89 2.12 -23.75 2.00
C LYS A 89 3.18 -24.59 1.30
N GLN A 90 2.80 -25.37 0.29
CA GLN A 90 3.75 -26.15 -0.52
C GLN A 90 4.73 -25.24 -1.27
N LEU A 91 4.23 -24.13 -1.82
CA LEU A 91 5.04 -23.13 -2.50
C LEU A 91 6.03 -22.46 -1.53
N GLN A 92 5.58 -22.04 -0.33
CA GLN A 92 6.44 -21.39 0.67
C GLN A 92 7.59 -22.27 1.16
N ASN A 93 7.36 -23.57 1.26
CA ASN A 93 8.38 -24.52 1.71
C ASN A 93 9.37 -24.92 0.60
N ASN A 94 9.30 -24.30 -0.60
CA ASN A 94 10.06 -24.68 -1.80
C ASN A 94 9.96 -26.18 -2.12
N ILE A 95 8.81 -26.81 -1.82
CA ILE A 95 8.61 -28.25 -2.04
C ILE A 95 8.43 -28.57 -3.53
N ILE A 96 7.98 -27.58 -4.32
CA ILE A 96 7.58 -27.78 -5.72
C ILE A 96 8.53 -27.01 -6.65
N GLU A 97 9.08 -27.72 -7.64
CA GLU A 97 9.86 -27.14 -8.74
C GLU A 97 8.99 -26.29 -9.67
N LYS A 98 9.56 -25.26 -10.32
CA LYS A 98 8.85 -24.28 -11.15
C LYS A 98 7.92 -24.93 -12.20
N ASP A 99 8.43 -25.91 -12.95
CA ASP A 99 7.65 -26.56 -14.02
C ASP A 99 6.51 -27.42 -13.48
N THR A 100 6.72 -28.05 -12.33
CA THR A 100 5.68 -28.80 -11.62
C THR A 100 4.59 -27.86 -11.12
N TRP A 101 4.96 -26.68 -10.64
CA TRP A 101 4.00 -25.66 -10.20
C TRP A 101 3.13 -25.13 -11.35
N LEU A 102 3.71 -24.90 -12.53
CA LEU A 102 2.94 -24.50 -13.71
C LEU A 102 1.89 -25.55 -14.12
N LYS A 103 2.23 -26.85 -14.00
CA LYS A 103 1.26 -27.94 -14.22
C LYS A 103 0.13 -27.90 -13.21
N VAL A 104 0.47 -27.78 -11.92
CA VAL A 104 -0.54 -27.64 -10.85
C VAL A 104 -1.46 -26.45 -11.13
N LEU A 105 -0.93 -25.27 -11.45
CA LEU A 105 -1.76 -24.12 -11.79
C LEU A 105 -2.69 -24.38 -12.99
N THR A 106 -2.19 -25.05 -14.02
CA THR A 106 -3.00 -25.41 -15.20
C THR A 106 -4.21 -26.26 -14.79
N GLU A 107 -3.99 -27.31 -13.99
CA GLU A 107 -5.06 -28.18 -13.47
C GLU A 107 -6.04 -27.42 -12.57
N GLU A 108 -5.56 -26.47 -11.77
CA GLU A 108 -6.43 -25.63 -10.93
C GLU A 108 -7.27 -24.64 -11.74
N TYR A 109 -6.75 -24.11 -12.86
CA TYR A 109 -7.54 -23.30 -13.78
C TYR A 109 -8.66 -24.12 -14.44
N ASP A 110 -8.36 -25.35 -14.87
CA ASP A 110 -9.36 -26.25 -15.45
C ASP A 110 -10.45 -26.60 -14.41
N LEU A 111 -10.05 -26.85 -13.15
CA LEU A 111 -10.97 -27.15 -12.06
C LEU A 111 -11.93 -25.98 -11.78
N VAL A 112 -11.41 -24.75 -11.68
CA VAL A 112 -12.26 -23.59 -11.39
C VAL A 112 -13.15 -23.24 -12.58
N GLN A 113 -12.69 -23.47 -13.81
CA GLN A 113 -13.50 -23.30 -15.02
C GLN A 113 -14.76 -24.16 -14.99
N GLN A 114 -14.64 -25.44 -14.62
CA GLN A 114 -15.80 -26.32 -14.48
C GLN A 114 -16.83 -25.79 -13.47
N ALA A 115 -16.37 -25.13 -12.41
CA ALA A 115 -17.24 -24.59 -11.37
C ALA A 115 -18.14 -23.46 -11.89
N PHE A 116 -17.57 -22.43 -12.54
CA PHE A 116 -18.37 -21.28 -12.99
C PHE A 116 -19.16 -21.53 -14.29
N PHE A 117 -18.78 -22.51 -15.12
CA PHE A 117 -19.66 -22.96 -16.20
C PHE A 117 -20.88 -23.75 -15.68
N THR A 118 -20.81 -24.25 -14.43
CA THR A 118 -21.92 -24.98 -13.79
C THR A 118 -22.77 -24.05 -12.92
N GLU A 119 -22.14 -23.19 -12.12
CA GLU A 119 -22.78 -22.25 -11.18
C GLU A 119 -22.14 -20.85 -11.31
N PRO A 120 -22.41 -20.07 -12.38
CA PRO A 120 -21.75 -18.78 -12.64
C PRO A 120 -22.02 -17.72 -11.56
N ASP A 121 -23.16 -17.82 -10.87
CA ASP A 121 -23.53 -16.91 -9.77
C ASP A 121 -22.80 -17.21 -8.45
N ASP A 122 -22.22 -18.40 -8.28
CA ASP A 122 -21.53 -18.75 -7.03
C ASP A 122 -20.15 -18.07 -6.94
N GLN A 123 -19.97 -17.31 -5.87
CA GLN A 123 -18.76 -16.53 -5.66
C GLN A 123 -17.50 -17.36 -5.36
N SER A 124 -17.64 -18.62 -4.91
CA SER A 124 -16.52 -19.39 -4.37
C SER A 124 -15.48 -19.68 -5.44
N GLY A 125 -15.93 -20.09 -6.63
CA GLY A 125 -15.06 -20.28 -7.80
C GLY A 125 -14.35 -18.98 -8.20
N TRP A 126 -15.07 -17.86 -8.25
CA TRP A 126 -14.49 -16.56 -8.60
C TRP A 126 -13.43 -16.07 -7.61
N PHE A 127 -13.63 -16.27 -6.31
CA PHE A 127 -12.63 -15.96 -5.30
C PHE A 127 -11.40 -16.89 -5.40
N TYR A 128 -11.59 -18.15 -5.80
CA TYR A 128 -10.47 -19.06 -6.06
C TYR A 128 -9.70 -18.67 -7.32
N LEU A 129 -10.40 -18.27 -8.39
CA LEU A 129 -9.79 -17.74 -9.61
C LEU A 129 -9.00 -16.45 -9.33
N LEU A 130 -9.50 -15.59 -8.44
CA LEU A 130 -8.75 -14.41 -7.98
C LEU A 130 -7.44 -14.82 -7.28
N TRP A 131 -7.48 -15.87 -6.46
CA TRP A 131 -6.27 -16.42 -5.86
C TRP A 131 -5.33 -16.99 -6.93
N LEU A 132 -5.82 -17.75 -7.92
CA LEU A 132 -5.01 -18.26 -9.02
C LEU A 132 -4.34 -17.14 -9.83
N LEU A 133 -5.10 -16.10 -10.18
CA LEU A 133 -4.55 -14.91 -10.83
C LEU A 133 -3.39 -14.31 -10.03
N SER A 134 -3.51 -14.28 -8.70
CA SER A 134 -2.42 -13.80 -7.85
C SER A 134 -1.18 -14.69 -7.86
N GLN A 135 -1.32 -15.99 -8.09
CA GLN A 135 -0.19 -16.92 -8.24
C GLN A 135 0.44 -16.84 -9.63
N THR A 136 -0.33 -16.39 -10.63
CA THR A 136 0.10 -16.29 -12.03
C THR A 136 0.81 -14.98 -12.32
N VAL A 137 0.31 -13.86 -11.79
CA VAL A 137 0.75 -12.50 -12.20
C VAL A 137 1.63 -11.86 -11.13
N PHE A 138 1.30 -12.02 -9.85
CA PHE A 138 2.11 -11.42 -8.80
C PHE A 138 3.21 -12.40 -8.39
N PRO A 139 4.49 -12.01 -8.47
CA PRO A 139 5.54 -12.84 -7.92
C PRO A 139 5.22 -13.06 -6.44
N SER A 140 5.25 -14.32 -6.01
CA SER A 140 5.16 -14.68 -4.60
C SER A 140 6.27 -14.03 -3.76
N ARG A 141 7.27 -13.43 -4.40
CA ARG A 141 8.41 -12.78 -3.77
C ARG A 141 8.37 -11.25 -3.97
N PRO A 142 8.69 -10.46 -2.94
CA PRO A 142 8.80 -9.02 -3.07
C PRO A 142 9.95 -8.67 -4.03
N PHE A 143 9.82 -7.55 -4.71
CA PHE A 143 10.87 -6.94 -5.53
C PHE A 143 10.89 -5.44 -5.29
N VAL A 144 11.99 -4.79 -5.65
CA VAL A 144 12.11 -3.32 -5.54
C VAL A 144 11.31 -2.66 -6.66
N THR A 145 10.37 -1.80 -6.30
CA THR A 145 9.52 -1.06 -7.27
C THR A 145 10.07 0.30 -7.64
N GLY A 146 10.96 0.86 -6.82
CA GLY A 146 11.54 2.17 -7.10
C GLY A 146 12.56 2.61 -6.06
N PHE A 147 13.33 3.62 -6.45
CA PHE A 147 14.33 4.29 -5.64
C PHE A 147 14.16 5.80 -5.76
N TRP A 148 14.48 6.50 -4.68
CA TRP A 148 14.76 7.93 -4.74
C TRP A 148 16.12 8.22 -4.10
N PRO A 149 17.00 9.02 -4.73
CA PRO A 149 16.90 9.54 -6.11
C PRO A 149 16.89 8.40 -7.15
N PRO A 150 16.47 8.67 -8.40
CA PRO A 150 16.55 7.68 -9.46
C PRO A 150 18.00 7.29 -9.79
N ASN A 151 18.21 6.08 -10.33
CA ASN A 151 19.54 5.53 -10.56
C ASN A 151 20.34 6.37 -11.57
N GLY A 152 21.53 6.80 -11.18
CA GLY A 152 22.43 7.61 -12.00
C GLY A 152 22.11 9.11 -12.02
N HIS A 153 21.09 9.55 -11.29
CA HIS A 153 20.67 10.96 -11.25
C HIS A 153 21.22 11.68 -10.01
N SER A 154 21.48 12.99 -10.16
CA SER A 154 21.95 13.86 -9.09
C SER A 154 20.78 14.34 -8.22
N ASN A 155 20.91 14.23 -6.90
CA ASN A 155 19.96 14.84 -5.98
C ASN A 155 20.25 16.35 -5.89
N LEU A 156 19.33 17.19 -6.35
CA LEU A 156 19.42 18.64 -6.13
C LEU A 156 19.01 18.94 -4.68
N PHE A 157 19.99 19.15 -3.81
CA PHE A 157 19.74 19.58 -2.44
C PHE A 157 19.12 20.97 -2.40
N ASP A 158 18.29 21.24 -1.39
CA ASP A 158 17.92 22.62 -1.05
C ASP A 158 19.20 23.38 -0.66
N PRO A 159 19.63 24.37 -1.46
CA PRO A 159 20.88 25.11 -1.22
C PRO A 159 20.86 25.89 0.10
N ASN A 160 19.70 26.03 0.75
CA ASN A 160 19.54 26.79 1.99
C ASN A 160 19.82 25.99 3.27
N VAL A 161 20.00 24.65 3.18
CA VAL A 161 20.32 23.81 4.35
C VAL A 161 21.41 22.78 4.01
N PRO A 162 22.70 23.16 4.11
CA PRO A 162 23.82 22.25 3.83
C PRO A 162 23.98 21.27 5.01
N SER A 163 23.27 20.14 4.93
CA SER A 163 23.46 19.02 5.86
C SER A 163 23.14 17.70 5.16
N MET A 164 24.03 16.71 5.28
CA MET A 164 23.77 15.34 4.84
C MET A 164 22.57 14.68 5.54
N ALA A 165 22.10 15.25 6.67
CA ALA A 165 20.85 14.84 7.32
C ALA A 165 19.60 15.03 6.43
N ASN A 166 19.71 15.81 5.35
CA ASN A 166 18.65 16.00 4.35
C ASN A 166 18.73 15.06 3.14
N CYS A 167 19.75 14.18 3.07
CA CYS A 167 19.88 13.21 2.00
C CYS A 167 18.96 12.00 2.26
N ASN A 168 17.70 12.13 1.87
CA ASN A 168 16.72 11.06 1.98
C ASN A 168 16.86 10.10 0.81
N ILE A 169 17.52 8.96 1.03
CA ILE A 169 17.44 7.82 0.10
C ILE A 169 16.20 7.01 0.46
N LEU A 170 15.33 6.77 -0.52
CA LEU A 170 14.11 5.97 -0.36
C LEU A 170 14.19 4.69 -1.18
N ILE A 171 13.73 3.58 -0.60
CA ILE A 171 13.57 2.30 -1.27
C ILE A 171 12.11 1.87 -1.17
N PHE A 172 11.50 1.53 -2.30
CA PHE A 172 10.13 1.05 -2.38
C PHE A 172 10.07 -0.41 -2.82
N PHE A 173 9.13 -1.16 -2.26
CA PHE A 173 8.93 -2.58 -2.53
C PHE A 173 7.49 -2.85 -2.96
N SER A 174 7.32 -3.87 -3.82
CA SER A 174 6.01 -4.30 -4.31
C SER A 174 5.09 -4.86 -3.22
N LEU A 175 5.68 -5.42 -2.16
CA LEU A 175 5.00 -5.93 -0.98
C LEU A 175 5.67 -5.37 0.29
N PRO A 176 4.95 -5.28 1.42
CA PRO A 176 5.57 -4.95 2.70
C PRO A 176 6.68 -5.96 3.05
N VAL A 177 7.90 -5.47 3.31
CA VAL A 177 9.07 -6.29 3.66
C VAL A 177 9.63 -5.92 5.04
N CYS A 178 10.21 -6.90 5.72
CA CYS A 178 11.03 -6.73 6.92
C CYS A 178 12.51 -7.03 6.64
N GLY A 179 13.38 -6.74 7.61
CA GLY A 179 14.80 -7.09 7.54
C GLY A 179 15.65 -6.11 6.73
N VAL A 180 15.12 -4.92 6.39
CA VAL A 180 15.89 -3.84 5.75
C VAL A 180 16.75 -3.15 6.83
N ASN A 181 18.07 -3.32 6.73
CA ASN A 181 19.06 -2.75 7.65
C ASN A 181 20.42 -2.63 6.94
N SER A 182 21.47 -2.17 7.65
CA SER A 182 22.81 -1.99 7.09
C SER A 182 23.52 -3.29 6.65
N GLU A 183 23.04 -4.47 7.09
CA GLU A 183 23.59 -5.76 6.65
C GLU A 183 22.96 -6.21 5.32
N THR A 184 21.66 -5.99 5.16
CA THR A 184 20.92 -6.41 3.96
C THR A 184 20.88 -5.34 2.87
N VAL A 185 21.12 -4.09 3.24
CA VAL A 185 21.28 -2.95 2.34
C VAL A 185 22.60 -2.24 2.66
N SER A 186 23.62 -2.53 1.87
CA SER A 186 24.95 -1.92 2.03
C SER A 186 25.08 -0.64 1.22
N MET A 187 25.82 0.33 1.75
CA MET A 187 26.11 1.61 1.10
C MET A 187 27.62 1.87 1.12
N SER A 188 28.20 2.17 -0.03
CA SER A 188 29.63 2.52 -0.16
C SER A 188 29.81 3.76 -1.03
N SER A 189 30.85 4.56 -0.76
CA SER A 189 31.22 5.69 -1.62
C SER A 189 32.30 5.26 -2.62
N SER A 190 32.19 5.74 -3.85
CA SER A 190 33.23 5.60 -4.88
C SER A 190 34.08 6.86 -5.07
N SER A 191 33.83 7.94 -4.33
CA SER A 191 34.58 9.20 -4.46
C SER A 191 35.94 9.14 -3.74
N GLU A 192 37.02 9.48 -4.44
CA GLU A 192 38.38 9.51 -3.88
C GLU A 192 38.49 10.53 -2.73
N GLY A 193 39.03 10.11 -1.58
CA GLY A 193 39.30 10.98 -0.42
C GLY A 193 38.32 10.88 0.76
N LEU A 194 37.18 10.20 0.59
CA LEU A 194 36.19 9.95 1.66
C LEU A 194 36.25 8.47 2.12
N ASN A 195 37.28 8.12 2.91
CA ASN A 195 37.42 6.80 3.55
C ASN A 195 36.49 6.61 4.78
N SER A 196 35.37 7.31 4.85
CA SER A 196 34.45 7.26 5.98
C SER A 196 33.35 6.23 5.73
N GLU A 197 33.27 5.21 6.60
CA GLU A 197 32.11 4.33 6.68
C GLU A 197 30.89 5.15 7.10
N PHE A 198 29.92 5.34 6.20
CA PHE A 198 28.66 5.99 6.54
C PHE A 198 27.89 5.09 7.50
N LYS A 199 27.48 5.64 8.64
CA LYS A 199 26.55 4.94 9.52
C LYS A 199 25.13 5.23 9.03
N VAL A 200 24.54 4.23 8.38
CA VAL A 200 23.18 4.28 7.83
C VAL A 200 22.21 3.56 8.77
N SER A 201 21.18 4.27 9.23
CA SER A 201 19.98 3.68 9.83
C SER A 201 18.86 3.61 8.79
N TRP A 202 18.21 2.46 8.68
CA TRP A 202 17.04 2.29 7.82
C TRP A 202 15.77 2.35 8.66
N ILE A 203 14.86 3.25 8.28
CA ILE A 203 13.63 3.54 9.00
C ILE A 203 12.45 3.21 8.11
N SER A 204 11.48 2.49 8.66
CA SER A 204 10.18 2.26 7.99
C SER A 204 9.43 3.57 7.83
N ILE A 205 8.91 3.84 6.64
CA ILE A 205 8.06 5.02 6.38
C ILE A 205 6.71 4.92 7.11
N THR A 206 6.18 3.72 7.32
CA THR A 206 4.92 3.47 8.04
C THR A 206 5.17 3.03 9.49
N ASP A 207 4.16 3.20 10.35
CA ASP A 207 4.25 2.84 11.79
C ASP A 207 4.59 1.37 12.06
N ASP A 208 5.50 1.16 13.04
CA ASP A 208 5.58 0.09 14.07
C ASP A 208 5.28 -1.36 13.69
N SER A 209 5.26 -1.69 12.42
CA SER A 209 5.28 -3.07 11.96
C SER A 209 6.67 -3.36 11.41
N GLN A 210 7.16 -4.57 11.67
CA GLN A 210 8.42 -5.04 11.08
C GLN A 210 8.39 -4.96 9.54
N PHE A 211 7.22 -4.77 8.91
CA PHE A 211 7.01 -4.84 7.47
C PHE A 211 6.57 -3.49 6.88
N SER A 212 7.31 -2.96 5.91
CA SER A 212 6.93 -1.74 5.20
C SER A 212 7.16 -1.85 3.70
N LYS A 213 6.32 -1.17 2.92
CA LYS A 213 6.50 -0.99 1.47
C LYS A 213 7.55 0.07 1.14
N GLY A 214 7.87 0.95 2.08
CA GLY A 214 8.79 2.06 1.88
C GLY A 214 9.76 2.21 3.06
N TRP A 215 11.03 2.39 2.74
CA TRP A 215 12.12 2.54 3.71
C TRP A 215 12.95 3.78 3.37
N ARG A 216 13.32 4.54 4.41
CA ARG A 216 14.15 5.73 4.31
C ARG A 216 15.49 5.50 4.99
N ALA A 217 16.57 5.89 4.33
CA ALA A 217 17.88 5.97 4.95
C ALA A 217 18.01 7.26 5.75
N GLU A 218 18.51 7.13 6.98
CA GLU A 218 19.00 8.23 7.79
C GLU A 218 20.52 8.08 7.92
N LEU A 219 21.25 9.12 7.50
CA LEU A 219 22.70 9.14 7.49
C LEU A 219 23.19 9.89 8.72
N THR A 220 23.95 9.20 9.57
CA THR A 220 24.54 9.75 10.80
C THR A 220 26.07 9.83 10.68
N ASP A 221 26.69 10.79 11.37
CA ASP A 221 28.16 11.02 11.44
C ASP A 221 28.89 11.51 10.18
N CYS A 222 28.25 12.37 9.38
CA CYS A 222 28.91 13.02 8.24
C CYS A 222 29.60 14.36 8.58
N ASN A 223 29.99 14.56 9.84
CA ASN A 223 30.57 15.82 10.33
C ASN A 223 32.01 16.08 9.87
N LYS A 224 32.59 15.20 9.04
CA LYS A 224 33.89 15.45 8.40
C LYS A 224 33.73 15.44 6.88
N CYS A 225 33.94 16.63 6.31
CA CYS A 225 34.39 16.87 4.94
C CYS A 225 33.36 16.61 3.84
N LEU A 226 32.39 17.51 3.69
CA LEU A 226 32.00 17.89 2.35
C LEU A 226 31.96 19.42 2.26
N GLU A 227 32.90 19.96 1.48
CA GLU A 227 32.91 21.39 1.15
C GLU A 227 31.84 21.67 0.09
N ALA A 228 31.33 22.91 0.07
CA ALA A 228 30.41 23.40 -0.95
C ALA A 228 30.99 23.12 -2.36
N GLY A 229 30.22 22.46 -3.23
CA GLY A 229 30.65 22.08 -4.58
C GLY A 229 31.28 20.69 -4.71
N MET A 230 31.34 19.88 -3.64
CA MET A 230 31.70 18.47 -3.74
C MET A 230 30.55 17.60 -4.26
N SER A 231 30.87 16.66 -5.15
CA SER A 231 29.98 15.59 -5.57
C SER A 231 30.37 14.25 -4.92
N LEU A 232 29.39 13.60 -4.31
CA LEU A 232 29.53 12.30 -3.66
C LEU A 232 28.73 11.27 -4.45
N THR A 233 29.38 10.20 -4.89
CA THR A 233 28.70 9.07 -5.53
C THR A 233 28.58 7.92 -4.53
N LEU A 234 27.33 7.58 -4.17
CA LEU A 234 26.99 6.47 -3.30
C LEU A 234 26.49 5.27 -4.12
N ASN A 235 27.06 4.11 -3.87
CA ASN A 235 26.56 2.84 -4.38
C ASN A 235 25.76 2.14 -3.28
N VAL A 236 24.47 1.95 -3.51
CA VAL A 236 23.53 1.27 -2.63
C VAL A 236 23.21 -0.10 -3.22
N GLN A 237 23.43 -1.15 -2.45
CA GLN A 237 23.14 -2.52 -2.87
C GLN A 237 22.09 -3.13 -1.95
N VAL A 238 20.93 -3.47 -2.51
CA VAL A 238 19.79 -4.04 -1.80
C VAL A 238 19.74 -5.54 -2.03
N GLY A 239 19.71 -6.32 -0.94
CA GLY A 239 19.61 -7.76 -1.00
C GLY A 239 20.94 -8.50 -1.23
N ALA A 240 22.09 -7.83 -1.06
CA ALA A 240 23.41 -8.46 -1.16
C ALA A 240 23.54 -9.68 -0.22
N LYS A 241 22.98 -9.52 0.99
CA LYS A 241 22.84 -10.59 1.98
C LYS A 241 21.38 -10.98 2.12
N PRO A 242 21.09 -12.27 2.36
CA PRO A 242 19.73 -12.71 2.65
C PRO A 242 19.23 -12.06 3.94
N GLY A 243 17.93 -11.74 3.99
CA GLY A 243 17.30 -11.19 5.21
C GLY A 243 16.09 -10.31 4.92
N ILE A 244 16.01 -9.71 3.73
CA ILE A 244 14.82 -8.96 3.30
C ILE A 244 13.73 -9.96 2.89
N THR A 245 12.62 -9.97 3.62
CA THR A 245 11.52 -10.91 3.40
C THR A 245 10.16 -10.25 3.53
N SER A 246 9.19 -10.72 2.75
CA SER A 246 7.77 -10.45 2.98
C SER A 246 7.09 -11.69 3.57
N ARG A 247 5.80 -11.57 3.87
CA ARG A 247 4.96 -12.73 4.24
C ARG A 247 4.84 -13.79 3.14
N HIS A 248 5.18 -13.43 1.91
CA HIS A 248 5.05 -14.30 0.75
C HIS A 248 6.40 -14.93 0.31
N GLY A 249 7.53 -14.43 0.84
CA GLY A 249 8.85 -14.98 0.55
C GLY A 249 9.98 -13.95 0.60
N PRO A 250 11.23 -14.35 0.33
CA PRO A 250 12.41 -13.48 0.32
C PRO A 250 12.45 -12.56 -0.90
N LEU A 251 13.16 -11.43 -0.80
CA LEU A 251 13.41 -10.50 -1.91
C LEU A 251 13.96 -11.20 -3.15
N LEU A 252 13.42 -10.83 -4.31
CA LEU A 252 13.86 -11.34 -5.60
C LEU A 252 15.08 -10.54 -6.11
N GLY A 253 16.20 -11.26 -6.29
CA GLY A 253 17.43 -10.71 -6.87
C GLY A 253 18.19 -9.76 -5.95
N VAL A 254 19.31 -9.25 -6.48
CA VAL A 254 20.13 -8.21 -5.87
C VAL A 254 20.00 -6.96 -6.73
N HIS A 255 19.73 -5.82 -6.11
CA HIS A 255 19.51 -4.55 -6.83
C HIS A 255 20.63 -3.58 -6.49
N ASN A 256 21.24 -2.98 -7.51
CA ASN A 256 22.29 -1.99 -7.35
C ASN A 256 21.77 -0.63 -7.81
N LEU A 257 22.04 0.39 -7.01
CA LEU A 257 21.69 1.78 -7.27
C LEU A 257 22.95 2.63 -7.09
N THR A 258 23.20 3.52 -8.03
CA THR A 258 24.20 4.57 -7.90
C THR A 258 23.48 5.91 -7.74
N VAL A 259 23.73 6.59 -6.62
CA VAL A 259 23.16 7.90 -6.30
C VAL A 259 24.27 8.94 -6.33
N ASN A 260 24.07 9.99 -7.13
CA ASN A 260 24.96 11.15 -7.13
C ASN A 260 24.37 12.22 -6.21
N ILE A 261 25.20 12.74 -5.32
CA ILE A 261 24.85 13.77 -4.35
C ILE A 261 25.71 14.98 -4.69
N GLU A 262 25.09 16.06 -5.12
CA GLU A 262 25.78 17.32 -5.39
C GLU A 262 25.47 18.33 -4.29
N LEU A 263 26.49 18.74 -3.54
CA LEU A 263 26.29 19.75 -2.50
C LEU A 263 26.35 21.13 -3.13
N GLY A 264 25.21 21.83 -3.11
CA GLY A 264 25.08 23.18 -3.63
C GLY A 264 26.10 24.14 -3.03
N SER A 265 26.61 25.05 -3.87
CA SER A 265 27.44 26.16 -3.39
C SER A 265 26.56 27.19 -2.69
N SER A 266 26.90 27.52 -1.45
CA SER A 266 26.16 28.52 -0.67
C SER A 266 26.32 29.92 -1.28
N SER A 267 25.39 30.29 -2.15
CA SER A 267 25.21 31.66 -2.63
C SER A 267 23.76 32.13 -2.47
N CYS A 268 23.10 31.72 -1.39
CA CYS A 268 21.83 32.31 -0.96
C CYS A 268 21.94 32.82 0.47
N SER A 269 21.54 34.07 0.66
CA SER A 269 21.37 34.72 1.96
C SER A 269 20.53 33.83 2.86
N ALA A 270 20.94 33.68 4.13
CA ALA A 270 20.20 32.93 5.15
C ALA A 270 18.69 33.19 5.02
N PRO A 271 17.84 32.15 4.96
CA PRO A 271 16.40 32.35 4.82
C PRO A 271 15.94 33.26 5.96
N GLU A 272 15.30 34.37 5.61
CA GLU A 272 14.69 35.26 6.60
C GLU A 272 13.83 34.41 7.55
N LYS A 273 13.99 34.60 8.86
CA LYS A 273 13.29 33.84 9.91
C LYS A 273 11.76 34.01 9.91
N HIS A 274 11.20 34.72 8.92
CA HIS A 274 9.77 34.94 8.78
C HIS A 274 9.18 33.92 7.82
N TYR A 275 8.56 32.88 8.39
CA TYR A 275 7.71 31.97 7.63
C TYR A 275 6.48 32.75 7.11
N SER A 276 6.42 32.97 5.81
CA SER A 276 5.25 33.57 5.17
C SER A 276 4.14 32.54 5.00
N ARG A 277 2.90 32.96 5.26
CA ARG A 277 1.72 32.11 5.09
C ARG A 277 1.62 31.65 3.63
N ILE A 278 1.38 30.36 3.44
CA ILE A 278 1.24 29.78 2.11
C ILE A 278 -0.17 30.01 1.61
N THR A 279 -0.27 30.64 0.45
CA THR A 279 -1.51 30.82 -0.30
C THR A 279 -1.59 29.76 -1.38
N TRP A 280 -2.66 28.97 -1.36
CA TRP A 280 -2.95 27.99 -2.41
C TRP A 280 -3.32 28.73 -3.69
N PRO A 281 -2.52 28.65 -4.76
CA PRO A 281 -2.80 29.40 -5.98
C PRO A 281 -4.07 28.85 -6.64
N GLU A 282 -4.96 29.73 -7.11
CA GLU A 282 -6.19 29.33 -7.82
C GLU A 282 -5.91 28.83 -9.25
N GLU A 283 -4.82 29.30 -9.86
CA GLU A 283 -4.38 28.94 -11.22
C GLU A 283 -2.94 28.41 -11.21
N CYS A 284 -2.52 27.67 -12.24
CA CYS A 284 -1.11 27.34 -12.44
C CYS A 284 -0.38 28.63 -12.84
N LYS A 285 0.59 29.08 -12.04
CA LYS A 285 1.41 30.25 -12.43
C LYS A 285 2.31 29.85 -13.61
N GLN A 286 2.56 30.79 -14.52
CA GLN A 286 3.32 30.56 -15.76
C GLN A 286 4.59 29.75 -15.53
N THR A 287 4.73 28.67 -16.30
CA THR A 287 5.89 27.78 -16.33
C THR A 287 7.04 28.47 -17.08
N SER A 288 8.20 28.63 -16.44
CA SER A 288 9.45 28.73 -17.21
C SER A 288 9.64 27.42 -17.99
N LYS A 289 10.05 27.51 -19.27
CA LYS A 289 10.29 26.31 -20.09
C LYS A 289 11.43 25.49 -19.47
N PHE A 290 11.20 24.20 -19.30
CA PHE A 290 12.19 23.25 -18.82
C PHE A 290 13.41 23.20 -19.76
N GLU A 291 14.63 23.35 -19.22
CA GLU A 291 15.88 22.97 -19.90
C GLU A 291 16.38 21.58 -19.46
N ASP A 292 15.96 21.11 -18.27
CA ASP A 292 16.33 19.81 -17.70
C ASP A 292 15.38 18.67 -18.12
N SER A 293 15.86 17.43 -18.09
CA SER A 293 15.07 16.26 -18.48
C SER A 293 13.96 15.95 -17.46
N PRO A 294 12.71 15.65 -17.89
CA PRO A 294 11.59 15.29 -16.99
C PRO A 294 11.88 14.17 -15.99
N ASN A 295 12.86 13.36 -16.36
CA ASN A 295 13.41 12.20 -15.69
C ASN A 295 14.17 12.54 -14.38
N ASP A 296 14.64 13.78 -14.22
CA ASP A 296 15.41 14.23 -13.04
C ASP A 296 14.51 14.63 -11.85
N ILE A 297 13.21 14.82 -12.09
CA ILE A 297 12.31 15.57 -11.21
C ILE A 297 11.30 14.68 -10.49
N PHE A 298 10.76 13.71 -11.21
CA PHE A 298 9.87 12.69 -10.67
C PHE A 298 10.67 11.43 -10.41
N GLY A 299 10.38 10.72 -9.34
CA GLY A 299 11.04 9.44 -9.07
C GLY A 299 10.61 8.39 -10.08
N CYS A 300 11.17 8.42 -11.29
CA CYS A 300 11.81 7.33 -12.01
C CYS A 300 11.97 7.66 -13.51
N PRO A 301 13.19 7.50 -14.05
CA PRO A 301 13.37 7.18 -15.46
C PRO A 301 14.32 6.00 -15.68
N SER A 302 14.35 4.99 -14.79
CA SER A 302 15.22 3.82 -15.02
C SER A 302 14.92 2.56 -14.21
N LEU A 303 13.69 2.37 -13.73
CA LEU A 303 13.11 1.05 -13.50
C LEU A 303 11.65 1.18 -13.92
N PRO A 304 11.33 0.96 -15.21
CA PRO A 304 9.93 0.90 -15.61
C PRO A 304 9.30 -0.13 -14.69
N LEU A 305 8.19 0.23 -14.03
CA LEU A 305 7.28 -0.78 -13.44
C LEU A 305 7.01 -1.92 -14.46
N GLN A 306 7.21 -1.66 -15.75
CA GLN A 306 7.09 -2.54 -16.91
C GLN A 306 8.33 -3.36 -17.35
N ARG A 307 9.58 -3.11 -16.90
CA ARG A 307 10.78 -3.78 -17.50
C ARG A 307 11.55 -4.74 -16.58
N HIS A 308 11.23 -4.82 -15.29
CA HIS A 308 11.83 -5.82 -14.39
C HIS A 308 10.90 -6.96 -13.98
N LEU A 309 9.62 -6.88 -14.33
CA LEU A 309 8.86 -8.09 -14.48
C LEU A 309 9.40 -8.74 -15.76
N GLU A 310 9.98 -9.94 -15.64
CA GLU A 310 10.24 -10.75 -16.84
C GLU A 310 8.96 -10.71 -17.70
N PRO A 311 9.06 -10.53 -19.02
CA PRO A 311 7.89 -10.61 -19.89
C PRO A 311 7.14 -11.89 -19.54
N LEU A 312 5.80 -11.84 -19.59
CA LEU A 312 4.99 -13.02 -19.28
C LEU A 312 5.60 -14.22 -20.00
N SER A 313 5.86 -15.28 -19.24
CA SER A 313 6.21 -16.55 -19.86
C SER A 313 5.09 -16.94 -20.82
N GLU A 314 5.44 -17.68 -21.87
CA GLU A 314 4.48 -18.15 -22.88
C GLU A 314 3.24 -18.81 -22.23
N TRP A 315 3.45 -19.55 -21.14
CA TRP A 315 2.38 -20.15 -20.36
C TRP A 315 1.47 -19.10 -19.68
N GLN A 316 2.04 -18.08 -19.04
CA GLN A 316 1.26 -17.02 -18.37
C GLN A 316 0.43 -16.23 -19.39
N GLU A 317 1.04 -15.83 -20.51
CA GLU A 317 0.36 -15.09 -21.57
C GLU A 317 -0.81 -15.89 -22.14
N LYS A 318 -0.58 -17.17 -22.48
CA LYS A 318 -1.62 -18.06 -22.97
C LYS A 318 -2.74 -18.26 -21.95
N THR A 319 -2.39 -18.45 -20.68
CA THR A 319 -3.37 -18.69 -19.60
C THR A 319 -4.24 -17.46 -19.38
N LEU A 320 -3.65 -16.26 -19.27
CA LEU A 320 -4.40 -15.02 -19.10
C LEU A 320 -5.31 -14.75 -20.29
N THR A 321 -4.81 -14.93 -21.52
CA THR A 321 -5.61 -14.79 -22.75
C THR A 321 -6.81 -15.74 -22.75
N ASN A 322 -6.59 -17.01 -22.37
CA ASN A 322 -7.68 -17.98 -22.26
C ASN A 322 -8.74 -17.53 -21.24
N GLN A 323 -8.33 -17.10 -20.04
CA GLN A 323 -9.27 -16.65 -19.01
C GLN A 323 -10.03 -15.37 -19.41
N ILE A 324 -9.36 -14.44 -20.11
CA ILE A 324 -10.00 -13.23 -20.66
C ILE A 324 -11.10 -13.64 -21.66
N ASN A 325 -10.79 -14.54 -22.59
CA ASN A 325 -11.76 -15.01 -23.58
C ASN A 325 -12.92 -15.75 -22.93
N THR A 326 -12.64 -16.64 -21.97
CA THR A 326 -13.68 -17.33 -21.18
C THR A 326 -14.62 -16.34 -20.48
N CYS A 327 -14.09 -15.28 -19.86
CA CYS A 327 -14.94 -14.28 -19.22
C CYS A 327 -15.79 -13.51 -20.25
N ARG A 328 -15.25 -13.22 -21.43
CA ARG A 328 -16.01 -12.57 -22.52
C ARG A 328 -17.13 -13.48 -23.05
N GLU A 329 -16.84 -14.76 -23.28
CA GLU A 329 -17.84 -15.76 -23.70
C GLU A 329 -18.98 -15.89 -22.67
N LEU A 330 -18.64 -15.90 -21.37
CA LEU A 330 -19.66 -15.90 -20.31
C LEU A 330 -20.52 -14.63 -20.33
N LEU A 331 -19.92 -13.47 -20.61
CA LEU A 331 -20.66 -12.21 -20.72
C LEU A 331 -21.49 -12.09 -22.00
N GLU A 332 -21.23 -12.90 -23.03
CA GLU A 332 -22.13 -13.02 -24.19
C GLU A 332 -23.39 -13.83 -23.86
N LEU A 333 -23.30 -14.77 -22.92
CA LEU A 333 -24.42 -15.57 -22.43
C LEU A 333 -25.20 -14.85 -21.33
N GLU A 334 -24.49 -14.20 -20.42
CA GLU A 334 -24.99 -13.51 -19.23
C GLU A 334 -24.39 -12.11 -19.10
N ASN A 335 -24.92 -11.14 -19.85
CA ASN A 335 -24.39 -9.77 -19.95
C ASN A 335 -24.26 -9.05 -18.60
N ASP A 336 -25.03 -9.43 -17.58
CA ASP A 336 -25.07 -8.77 -16.26
C ASP A 336 -24.40 -9.59 -15.15
N SER A 337 -23.57 -10.58 -15.50
CA SER A 337 -22.76 -11.30 -14.51
C SER A 337 -21.70 -10.39 -13.91
N LYS A 338 -21.95 -9.89 -12.70
CA LYS A 338 -21.01 -9.01 -11.97
C LYS A 338 -19.66 -9.66 -11.70
N TRP A 339 -19.64 -10.98 -11.52
CA TRP A 339 -18.40 -11.71 -11.24
C TRP A 339 -17.55 -11.85 -12.49
N ALA A 340 -18.16 -12.17 -13.63
CA ALA A 340 -17.45 -12.23 -14.91
C ALA A 340 -16.91 -10.85 -15.32
N MET A 341 -17.71 -9.78 -15.19
CA MET A 341 -17.24 -8.41 -15.46
C MET A 341 -16.08 -8.00 -14.54
N LEU A 342 -16.20 -8.25 -13.24
CA LEU A 342 -15.17 -7.89 -12.27
C LEU A 342 -13.88 -8.69 -12.49
N MET A 343 -13.99 -9.97 -12.82
CA MET A 343 -12.84 -10.81 -13.12
C MET A 343 -12.17 -10.39 -14.44
N LEU A 344 -12.95 -10.12 -15.49
CA LEU A 344 -12.44 -9.62 -16.76
C LEU A 344 -11.67 -8.32 -16.58
N ALA A 345 -12.21 -7.36 -15.83
CA ALA A 345 -11.53 -6.10 -15.53
C ALA A 345 -10.18 -6.34 -14.83
N ARG A 346 -10.12 -7.28 -13.87
CA ARG A 346 -8.88 -7.63 -13.15
C ARG A 346 -7.86 -8.33 -14.04
N LEU A 347 -8.32 -9.24 -14.90
CA LEU A 347 -7.47 -9.95 -15.86
C LEU A 347 -6.86 -8.98 -16.88
N LEU A 348 -7.65 -8.04 -17.41
CA LEU A 348 -7.16 -7.02 -18.35
C LEU A 348 -6.12 -6.10 -17.69
N VAL A 349 -6.37 -5.63 -16.46
CA VAL A 349 -5.38 -4.83 -15.70
C VAL A 349 -4.11 -5.64 -15.47
N ALA A 350 -4.25 -6.91 -15.11
CA ALA A 350 -3.10 -7.79 -14.86
C ALA A 350 -2.30 -8.09 -16.14
N TYR A 351 -2.96 -8.23 -17.29
CA TYR A 351 -2.31 -8.44 -18.59
C TYR A 351 -1.58 -7.18 -19.06
N ASP A 352 -2.21 -6.00 -18.91
CA ASP A 352 -1.65 -4.71 -19.31
C ASP A 352 -0.35 -4.35 -18.57
N GLN A 353 -0.22 -4.78 -17.31
CA GLN A 353 1.00 -4.59 -16.53
C GLN A 353 2.26 -5.23 -17.16
N PHE A 354 2.09 -6.22 -18.04
CA PHE A 354 3.19 -6.96 -18.65
C PHE A 354 3.23 -6.87 -20.18
N ALA A 355 2.12 -6.44 -20.82
CA ALA A 355 2.08 -6.28 -22.26
C ALA A 355 2.98 -5.13 -22.71
N SER A 356 3.75 -5.35 -23.77
CA SER A 356 4.64 -4.33 -24.36
C SER A 356 3.93 -3.26 -25.19
N SER A 357 2.64 -3.46 -25.48
CA SER A 357 1.79 -2.52 -26.22
C SER A 357 0.42 -2.44 -25.55
N SER A 358 0.11 -1.31 -24.91
CA SER A 358 -1.12 -1.09 -24.15
C SER A 358 -1.84 0.16 -24.64
N GLU A 359 -2.80 -0.01 -25.56
CA GLU A 359 -3.71 1.09 -25.93
C GLU A 359 -5.20 0.72 -25.80
N HIS A 360 -5.58 -0.56 -25.88
CA HIS A 360 -7.01 -0.93 -26.00
C HIS A 360 -7.64 -1.52 -24.71
N GLY A 361 -6.83 -2.06 -23.78
CA GLY A 361 -7.36 -2.75 -22.60
C GLY A 361 -7.94 -1.83 -21.52
N MET A 362 -7.37 -0.63 -21.34
CA MET A 362 -7.76 0.27 -20.25
C MET A 362 -9.12 0.94 -20.47
N ASP A 363 -9.53 1.15 -21.71
CA ASP A 363 -10.86 1.68 -22.03
C ASP A 363 -11.94 0.63 -21.75
N GLU A 364 -11.70 -0.64 -22.10
CA GLU A 364 -12.58 -1.76 -21.76
C GLU A 364 -12.72 -1.90 -20.24
N VAL A 365 -11.62 -1.83 -19.49
CA VAL A 365 -11.64 -1.89 -18.02
C VAL A 365 -12.50 -0.77 -17.42
N GLN A 366 -12.37 0.47 -17.92
CA GLN A 366 -13.21 1.58 -17.46
C GLN A 366 -14.69 1.36 -17.77
N GLN A 367 -15.03 0.82 -18.94
CA GLN A 367 -16.40 0.50 -19.32
C GLN A 367 -16.99 -0.59 -18.41
N LEU A 368 -16.21 -1.64 -18.12
CA LEU A 368 -16.62 -2.71 -17.20
C LEU A 368 -16.93 -2.19 -15.80
N TYR A 369 -16.07 -1.34 -15.22
CA TYR A 369 -16.36 -0.74 -13.91
C TYR A 369 -17.56 0.21 -13.92
N LYS A 370 -17.78 0.94 -15.03
CA LYS A 370 -19.00 1.76 -15.19
C LYS A 370 -20.26 0.89 -15.24
N ARG A 371 -20.25 -0.24 -15.97
CA ARG A 371 -21.37 -1.18 -15.98
C ARG A 371 -21.58 -1.84 -14.62
N LEU A 372 -20.51 -2.18 -13.90
CA LEU A 372 -20.58 -2.73 -12.53
C LEU A 372 -21.23 -1.76 -11.54
N LEU A 373 -21.07 -0.44 -11.71
CA LEU A 373 -21.80 0.55 -10.90
C LEU A 373 -23.33 0.46 -11.08
N GLU A 374 -23.79 0.07 -12.28
CA GLU A 374 -25.22 -0.07 -12.59
C GLU A 374 -25.76 -1.42 -12.09
N VAL A 375 -24.99 -2.50 -12.27
CA VAL A 375 -25.42 -3.88 -11.95
C VAL A 375 -25.23 -4.24 -10.47
N ASP A 376 -24.22 -3.68 -9.79
CA ASP A 376 -23.96 -3.90 -8.36
C ASP A 376 -23.77 -2.56 -7.60
N PRO A 377 -24.85 -1.76 -7.44
CA PRO A 377 -24.77 -0.45 -6.78
C PRO A 377 -24.33 -0.54 -5.31
N THR A 378 -24.48 -1.70 -4.68
CA THR A 378 -24.07 -1.89 -3.27
C THR A 378 -22.55 -1.83 -3.08
N HIS A 379 -21.77 -2.04 -4.15
CA HIS A 379 -20.30 -1.97 -4.14
C HIS A 379 -19.76 -0.71 -4.84
N GLN A 380 -20.58 0.32 -5.05
CA GLN A 380 -20.21 1.52 -5.79
C GLN A 380 -18.91 2.20 -5.30
N TYR A 381 -18.64 2.16 -4.00
CA TYR A 381 -17.41 2.73 -3.45
C TYR A 381 -16.18 2.02 -4.00
N TYR A 382 -16.18 0.69 -4.00
CA TYR A 382 -15.08 -0.10 -4.54
C TYR A 382 -14.85 0.17 -6.04
N TYR A 383 -15.89 0.22 -6.86
CA TYR A 383 -15.73 0.49 -8.30
C TYR A 383 -15.26 1.91 -8.59
N ASN A 384 -15.76 2.92 -7.85
CA ASN A 384 -15.27 4.29 -7.95
C ASN A 384 -13.79 4.39 -7.53
N GLU A 385 -13.36 3.63 -6.52
CA GLU A 385 -11.94 3.53 -6.16
C GLU A 385 -11.09 2.93 -7.29
N GLN A 386 -11.57 1.88 -7.96
CA GLN A 386 -10.83 1.29 -9.09
C GLN A 386 -10.72 2.28 -10.27
N LEU A 387 -11.83 2.96 -10.62
CA LEU A 387 -11.83 4.00 -11.64
C LEU A 387 -10.90 5.16 -11.28
N SER A 388 -10.87 5.56 -10.00
CA SER A 388 -9.96 6.60 -9.51
C SER A 388 -8.51 6.20 -9.65
N LEU A 389 -8.15 4.94 -9.35
CA LEU A 389 -6.79 4.42 -9.53
C LEU A 389 -6.35 4.43 -10.99
N ILE A 390 -7.23 4.00 -11.91
CA ILE A 390 -6.95 4.02 -13.36
C ILE A 390 -6.73 5.45 -13.84
N ARG A 391 -7.64 6.37 -13.44
CA ARG A 391 -7.53 7.78 -13.81
C ARG A 391 -6.26 8.42 -13.26
N PHE A 392 -5.93 8.13 -12.00
CA PHE A 392 -4.72 8.62 -11.36
C PHE A 392 -3.47 8.10 -12.07
N HIS A 393 -3.44 6.81 -12.41
CA HIS A 393 -2.34 6.22 -13.18
C HIS A 393 -2.10 6.97 -14.49
N GLN A 394 -3.15 7.15 -15.32
CA GLN A 394 -3.09 7.87 -16.59
C GLN A 394 -2.49 9.28 -16.41
N ILE A 395 -3.04 10.05 -15.47
CA ILE A 395 -2.57 11.42 -15.21
C ILE A 395 -1.12 11.44 -14.73
N THR A 396 -0.68 10.49 -13.90
CA THR A 396 0.71 10.42 -13.43
C THR A 396 1.71 9.97 -14.51
N VAL A 397 1.26 9.22 -15.51
CA VAL A 397 2.10 8.84 -16.67
C VAL A 397 2.33 10.05 -17.57
N ASP A 398 1.26 10.80 -17.85
CA ASP A 398 1.30 11.97 -18.75
C ASP A 398 1.72 13.27 -18.04
N LEU A 399 2.08 13.20 -16.75
CA LEU A 399 2.29 14.37 -15.89
C LEU A 399 3.34 15.34 -16.43
N HIS A 400 4.36 14.82 -17.12
CA HIS A 400 5.44 15.61 -17.71
C HIS A 400 5.03 16.30 -19.02
N GLU A 401 4.01 15.82 -19.70
CA GLU A 401 3.48 16.40 -20.94
C GLU A 401 2.39 17.45 -20.65
N SER A 402 1.79 17.41 -19.46
CA SER A 402 0.71 18.32 -19.07
C SER A 402 1.16 19.43 -18.12
N SER A 403 1.27 20.65 -18.64
CA SER A 403 1.50 21.87 -17.84
C SER A 403 0.28 22.28 -17.00
N GLU A 404 -0.88 21.62 -17.16
CA GLU A 404 -2.08 21.88 -16.36
C GLU A 404 -1.97 21.32 -14.94
N HIS A 405 -1.24 20.21 -14.77
CA HIS A 405 -1.15 19.48 -13.51
C HIS A 405 0.19 19.67 -12.79
N PHE A 406 1.19 20.24 -13.46
CA PHE A 406 2.54 20.29 -12.94
C PHE A 406 3.25 21.61 -13.29
N TRP A 407 3.90 22.21 -12.30
CA TRP A 407 4.75 23.38 -12.50
C TRP A 407 5.86 23.48 -11.45
N ARG A 408 6.88 24.29 -11.75
CA ARG A 408 7.94 24.67 -10.81
C ARG A 408 7.81 26.15 -10.48
N SER A 409 7.98 26.51 -9.21
CA SER A 409 7.99 27.92 -8.80
C SER A 409 9.34 28.56 -9.16
N ASP A 410 9.34 29.65 -9.93
CA ASP A 410 10.58 30.34 -10.34
C ASP A 410 11.41 30.81 -9.13
N GLN A 411 10.76 31.18 -8.03
CA GLN A 411 11.41 31.74 -6.83
C GLN A 411 12.05 30.68 -5.94
N THR A 412 11.39 29.54 -5.76
CA THR A 412 11.80 28.52 -4.77
C THR A 412 12.30 27.24 -5.40
N GLN A 413 12.13 27.08 -6.72
CA GLN A 413 12.46 25.85 -7.45
C GLN A 413 11.73 24.61 -6.89
N ASN A 414 10.66 24.79 -6.13
CA ASN A 414 9.85 23.69 -5.60
C ASN A 414 8.91 23.15 -6.67
N LEU A 415 8.66 21.84 -6.64
CA LEU A 415 7.74 21.13 -7.53
C LEU A 415 6.34 21.20 -6.97
N TRP A 416 5.42 21.63 -7.83
CA TRP A 416 3.99 21.70 -7.54
C TRP A 416 3.23 20.77 -8.46
N VAL A 417 2.36 19.99 -7.86
CA VAL A 417 1.44 19.10 -8.57
C VAL A 417 0.02 19.38 -8.12
N ARG A 418 -0.89 19.54 -9.08
CA ARG A 418 -2.31 19.80 -8.85
C ARG A 418 -3.17 18.73 -9.50
N PHE A 419 -3.93 18.06 -8.64
CA PHE A 419 -4.89 17.00 -8.96
C PHE A 419 -6.28 17.33 -8.40
N ASN A 420 -6.68 18.60 -8.43
CA ASN A 420 -7.97 19.04 -7.93
C ASN A 420 -9.11 18.78 -8.94
N HIS A 421 -10.36 18.65 -8.46
CA HIS A 421 -11.56 18.46 -9.30
C HIS A 421 -11.55 17.23 -10.22
N LEU A 422 -10.78 16.19 -9.87
CA LEU A 422 -10.67 14.97 -10.68
C LEU A 422 -11.64 13.87 -10.25
N SER A 423 -12.51 14.14 -9.28
CA SER A 423 -13.43 13.17 -8.67
C SER A 423 -12.75 11.93 -8.09
N LEU A 424 -11.49 12.04 -7.68
CA LEU A 424 -10.70 10.93 -7.14
C LEU A 424 -11.25 10.50 -5.77
N SER A 425 -11.57 9.22 -5.61
CA SER A 425 -11.92 8.63 -4.31
C SER A 425 -10.79 7.83 -3.67
N LYS A 426 -9.76 7.49 -4.45
CA LYS A 426 -8.57 6.76 -4.02
C LYS A 426 -7.33 7.20 -4.78
N LEU A 427 -6.19 7.17 -4.10
CA LEU A 427 -4.88 7.47 -4.63
C LEU A 427 -4.02 6.21 -4.70
N GLY A 428 -3.01 6.21 -5.57
CA GLY A 428 -2.06 5.10 -5.75
C GLY A 428 -0.81 5.59 -6.48
N TYR A 429 0.10 4.69 -6.85
CA TYR A 429 1.28 5.01 -7.67
C TYR A 429 2.18 6.14 -7.10
N PHE A 430 2.22 6.28 -5.77
CA PHE A 430 2.93 7.35 -5.07
C PHE A 430 4.44 7.35 -5.32
N GLU A 431 5.01 6.21 -5.71
CA GLU A 431 6.41 6.08 -6.10
C GLU A 431 6.80 7.07 -7.22
N ARG A 432 5.85 7.39 -8.12
CA ARG A 432 6.04 8.36 -9.22
C ARG A 432 6.06 9.82 -8.78
N LEU A 433 5.56 10.11 -7.58
CA LEU A 433 5.41 11.46 -7.04
C LEU A 433 6.39 11.76 -5.91
N THR A 434 7.40 10.91 -5.71
CA THR A 434 8.33 10.97 -4.57
C THR A 434 9.08 12.28 -4.44
N GLY A 435 9.36 12.98 -5.55
CA GLY A 435 10.02 14.29 -5.54
C GLY A 435 9.11 15.47 -5.18
N VAL A 436 7.78 15.31 -5.16
CA VAL A 436 6.82 16.41 -5.05
C VAL A 436 6.89 17.09 -3.67
N GLN A 437 7.06 18.42 -3.66
CA GLN A 437 7.03 19.23 -2.42
C GLN A 437 5.66 19.88 -2.16
N ASN A 438 4.87 20.16 -3.19
CA ASN A 438 3.57 20.82 -3.03
C ASN A 438 2.50 20.04 -3.80
N LEU A 439 1.45 19.62 -3.11
CA LEU A 439 0.41 18.76 -3.68
C LEU A 439 -0.98 19.32 -3.36
N ASP A 440 -1.73 19.62 -4.41
CA ASP A 440 -3.14 20.02 -4.34
C ASP A 440 -4.04 18.86 -4.77
N LEU A 441 -4.77 18.28 -3.82
CA LEU A 441 -5.79 17.24 -3.98
C LEU A 441 -7.19 17.76 -3.63
N SER A 442 -7.38 19.08 -3.63
CA SER A 442 -8.64 19.69 -3.22
C SER A 442 -9.81 19.31 -4.14
N LYS A 443 -11.05 19.38 -3.63
CA LYS A 443 -12.27 19.19 -4.43
C LYS A 443 -12.32 17.82 -5.13
N ASN A 444 -11.98 16.77 -4.38
CA ASN A 444 -12.08 15.37 -4.80
C ASN A 444 -13.09 14.63 -3.90
N LYS A 445 -13.06 13.30 -3.92
CA LYS A 445 -13.96 12.43 -3.15
C LYS A 445 -13.19 11.56 -2.15
N LEU A 446 -12.00 11.98 -1.72
CA LEU A 446 -11.10 11.20 -0.90
C LEU A 446 -11.69 10.98 0.49
N GLN A 447 -11.68 9.73 0.94
CA GLN A 447 -12.11 9.33 2.29
C GLN A 447 -10.95 8.86 3.18
N SER A 448 -9.80 8.60 2.57
CA SER A 448 -8.56 8.16 3.21
C SER A 448 -7.37 8.80 2.50
N LEU A 449 -6.29 9.04 3.25
CA LEU A 449 -5.01 9.52 2.74
C LEU A 449 -3.93 8.43 2.72
N GLU A 450 -4.33 7.15 2.81
CA GLU A 450 -3.39 6.02 2.82
C GLU A 450 -2.46 6.02 1.60
N GLY A 451 -1.18 5.82 1.86
CA GLY A 451 -0.10 5.84 0.87
C GLY A 451 0.57 7.21 0.71
N ILE A 452 -0.05 8.32 1.16
CA ILE A 452 0.56 9.65 1.09
C ILE A 452 1.85 9.75 1.91
N GLU A 453 1.99 8.90 2.94
CA GLU A 453 3.21 8.80 3.75
C GLU A 453 4.45 8.50 2.91
N MET A 454 4.31 7.95 1.71
CA MET A 454 5.44 7.69 0.80
C MET A 454 6.07 8.98 0.25
N LEU A 455 5.36 10.11 0.28
CA LEU A 455 5.81 11.41 -0.24
C LEU A 455 6.67 12.16 0.78
N GLN A 456 7.82 11.58 1.15
CA GLN A 456 8.70 12.05 2.23
C GLN A 456 9.30 13.47 2.03
N PHE A 457 9.11 14.06 0.86
CA PHE A 457 9.53 15.42 0.52
C PHE A 457 8.39 16.45 0.55
N LEU A 458 7.16 16.02 0.82
CA LEU A 458 5.99 16.88 0.81
C LEU A 458 6.07 17.94 1.92
N VAL A 459 6.00 19.21 1.51
CA VAL A 459 6.03 20.40 2.36
C VAL A 459 4.64 20.99 2.52
N ASN A 460 3.85 21.00 1.45
CA ASN A 460 2.53 21.62 1.43
C ASN A 460 1.49 20.66 0.83
N LEU A 461 0.42 20.42 1.57
CA LEU A 461 -0.69 19.55 1.16
C LEU A 461 -2.05 20.25 1.29
N ASP A 462 -2.79 20.35 0.19
CA ASP A 462 -4.20 20.72 0.19
C ASP A 462 -5.08 19.50 -0.09
N VAL A 463 -5.94 19.15 0.86
CA VAL A 463 -6.96 18.10 0.74
C VAL A 463 -8.34 18.66 1.09
N SER A 464 -8.53 19.98 0.95
CA SER A 464 -9.81 20.62 1.24
C SER A 464 -10.92 20.15 0.30
N ASN A 465 -12.18 20.24 0.74
CA ASN A 465 -13.33 19.80 -0.05
C ASN A 465 -13.22 18.31 -0.47
N ASN A 466 -13.02 17.43 0.51
CA ASN A 466 -13.03 15.98 0.36
C ASN A 466 -14.00 15.36 1.39
N HIS A 467 -13.97 14.04 1.58
CA HIS A 467 -14.87 13.30 2.49
C HIS A 467 -14.12 12.62 3.65
N LEU A 468 -13.09 13.27 4.20
CA LEU A 468 -12.37 12.78 5.38
C LEU A 468 -13.27 12.92 6.61
N THR A 469 -13.61 11.81 7.30
CA THR A 469 -14.67 11.82 8.34
C THR A 469 -14.17 11.82 9.79
N SER A 470 -12.90 11.49 10.01
CA SER A 470 -12.34 11.32 11.36
C SER A 470 -10.91 11.82 11.44
N ILE A 471 -10.46 12.14 12.66
CA ILE A 471 -9.09 12.57 12.92
C ILE A 471 -8.10 11.45 12.54
N THR A 472 -8.45 10.19 12.76
CA THR A 472 -7.59 9.05 12.41
C THR A 472 -7.35 8.88 10.91
N ALA A 473 -8.20 9.45 10.05
CA ALA A 473 -7.97 9.47 8.59
C ALA A 473 -6.74 10.32 8.21
N LEU A 474 -6.28 11.21 9.10
CA LEU A 474 -5.08 12.03 8.95
C LEU A 474 -3.80 11.33 9.42
N ARG A 475 -3.88 10.11 9.96
CA ARG A 475 -2.68 9.40 10.42
C ARG A 475 -1.56 9.31 9.36
N PRO A 476 -1.85 9.03 8.07
CA PRO A 476 -0.80 9.01 7.03
C PRO A 476 0.04 10.29 6.94
N VAL A 477 -0.57 11.47 7.13
CA VAL A 477 0.17 12.74 7.04
C VAL A 477 1.09 12.99 8.24
N SER A 478 0.89 12.26 9.36
CA SER A 478 1.79 12.33 10.52
C SER A 478 3.17 11.70 10.28
N HIS A 479 3.31 10.93 9.20
CA HIS A 479 4.58 10.31 8.77
C HIS A 479 5.39 11.18 7.81
N LEU A 480 4.91 12.38 7.49
CA LEU A 480 5.57 13.31 6.58
C LEU A 480 6.52 14.24 7.36
N PRO A 481 7.85 14.04 7.29
CA PRO A 481 8.81 14.74 8.13
C PRO A 481 8.98 16.23 7.79
N LYS A 482 8.56 16.64 6.58
CA LYS A 482 8.77 18.00 6.05
C LYS A 482 7.47 18.81 5.90
N LEU A 483 6.32 18.27 6.28
CA LEU A 483 5.02 18.89 6.06
C LEU A 483 4.85 20.13 6.95
N GLN A 484 4.84 21.32 6.33
CA GLN A 484 4.74 22.62 6.98
C GLN A 484 3.36 23.26 6.84
N ALA A 485 2.64 23.03 5.74
CA ALA A 485 1.28 23.53 5.55
C ALA A 485 0.31 22.39 5.19
N LEU A 486 -0.79 22.30 5.94
CA LEU A 486 -1.86 21.33 5.72
C LEU A 486 -3.22 22.04 5.66
N ASN A 487 -3.90 21.93 4.53
CA ASN A 487 -5.27 22.42 4.36
C ASN A 487 -6.26 21.25 4.30
N ILE A 488 -7.12 21.15 5.31
CA ILE A 488 -8.16 20.13 5.45
C ILE A 488 -9.56 20.74 5.50
N LYS A 489 -9.73 22.00 5.03
CA LYS A 489 -11.02 22.70 5.06
C LYS A 489 -12.14 21.91 4.38
N TRP A 490 -13.38 22.13 4.81
CA TRP A 490 -14.56 21.58 4.14
C TRP A 490 -14.48 20.06 3.94
N ASN A 491 -14.09 19.34 5.00
CA ASN A 491 -14.19 17.89 5.10
C ASN A 491 -15.27 17.54 6.15
N GLU A 492 -15.34 16.29 6.59
CA GLU A 492 -16.31 15.80 7.56
C GLU A 492 -15.64 15.40 8.90
N ILE A 493 -14.47 15.93 9.21
CA ILE A 493 -13.66 15.52 10.36
C ILE A 493 -14.40 15.84 11.65
N GLY A 494 -14.61 14.81 12.47
CA GLY A 494 -15.37 14.89 13.72
C GLY A 494 -16.76 14.27 13.63
N LYS A 495 -17.25 13.90 12.43
CA LYS A 495 -18.49 13.15 12.25
C LYS A 495 -18.40 11.73 12.84
N HIS A 496 -17.21 11.14 12.83
CA HIS A 496 -16.93 9.82 13.41
C HIS A 496 -15.65 9.85 14.26
N MET A 497 -15.64 9.11 15.37
CA MET A 497 -14.47 9.02 16.25
C MET A 497 -13.31 8.23 15.61
N ILE A 498 -13.63 7.20 14.83
CA ILE A 498 -12.66 6.31 14.18
C ILE A 498 -12.98 6.26 12.69
N ASP A 499 -11.93 6.26 11.87
CA ASP A 499 -12.02 6.01 10.44
C ASP A 499 -12.56 4.59 10.18
N LYS A 500 -13.75 4.53 9.58
CA LYS A 500 -14.40 3.27 9.18
C LYS A 500 -13.94 2.79 7.81
N ASN A 501 -13.23 3.62 7.06
CA ASN A 501 -12.81 3.36 5.68
C ASN A 501 -11.40 2.77 5.60
N ARG A 502 -10.75 2.53 6.75
CA ARG A 502 -9.46 1.83 6.81
C ARG A 502 -9.65 0.35 6.47
N TYR A 503 -9.49 0.02 5.20
CA TYR A 503 -9.50 -1.35 4.68
C TYR A 503 -8.34 -2.14 5.31
N LEU A 504 -8.67 -3.12 6.16
CA LEU A 504 -7.95 -4.40 6.33
C LEU A 504 -6.40 -4.38 6.19
N PHE A 505 -5.70 -3.51 6.94
CA PHE A 505 -4.35 -3.82 7.42
C PHE A 505 -4.38 -3.75 8.95
N PRO A 506 -3.96 -4.80 9.67
CA PRO A 506 -3.92 -4.80 11.12
C PRO A 506 -2.70 -3.99 11.57
N THR A 507 -2.74 -2.66 11.44
CA THR A 507 -2.13 -1.82 12.48
C THR A 507 -3.09 -1.89 13.65
N VAL A 508 -2.94 -2.99 14.39
CA VAL A 508 -3.46 -3.19 15.73
C VAL A 508 -3.29 -1.87 16.46
N LEU A 509 -4.37 -1.30 16.98
CA LEU A 509 -4.32 -0.41 18.13
C LEU A 509 -3.42 -1.07 19.16
N ASN A 510 -2.14 -0.75 19.12
CA ASN A 510 -1.12 -1.44 19.89
C ASN A 510 -1.52 -1.30 21.36
N ASN A 511 -1.43 -2.39 22.13
CA ASN A 511 -1.76 -2.35 23.56
C ASN A 511 -0.88 -1.33 24.33
N SER A 512 0.20 -0.81 23.71
CA SER A 512 0.97 0.34 24.20
C SER A 512 0.18 1.64 24.25
N ALA A 513 -0.68 1.94 23.26
CA ALA A 513 -1.56 3.11 23.27
C ALA A 513 -2.54 3.05 24.45
N LYS A 514 -3.07 1.86 24.77
CA LYS A 514 -3.87 1.63 26.00
C LYS A 514 -3.06 1.76 27.29
N LYS A 515 -1.74 1.52 27.26
CA LYS A 515 -0.86 1.61 28.43
C LYS A 515 -0.49 3.05 28.76
N HIS A 516 -0.30 3.91 27.74
CA HIS A 516 -0.18 5.36 27.94
C HIS A 516 -1.49 6.00 28.41
N LEU A 517 -2.64 5.47 27.97
CA LEU A 517 -3.98 5.94 28.37
C LEU A 517 -4.24 5.83 29.88
N LYS A 518 -3.63 4.87 30.59
CA LYS A 518 -3.89 4.66 32.03
C LYS A 518 -3.12 5.61 32.94
N ASN A 519 -2.03 6.21 32.46
CA ASN A 519 -1.11 6.96 33.33
C ASN A 519 -1.34 8.48 33.32
N ASN A 520 -2.10 9.02 32.37
CA ASN A 520 -2.30 10.48 32.20
C ASN A 520 -3.76 10.96 32.36
N LEU A 521 -4.70 10.11 32.79
CA LEU A 521 -6.09 10.51 32.99
C LEU A 521 -6.36 10.93 34.43
N ASN A 522 -6.20 12.23 34.71
CA ASN A 522 -6.94 12.88 35.79
C ASN A 522 -8.41 12.98 35.36
N LYS A 523 -9.33 12.60 36.26
CA LYS A 523 -10.71 12.19 35.98
C LYS A 523 -11.73 13.31 35.71
N GLU A 524 -11.33 14.55 35.45
CA GLU A 524 -12.28 15.69 35.51
C GLU A 524 -12.42 16.55 34.25
N GLU A 525 -11.67 16.31 33.18
CA GLU A 525 -11.86 17.02 31.91
C GLU A 525 -12.48 16.07 30.87
N GLY A 526 -13.26 16.60 29.93
CA GLY A 526 -14.03 15.86 28.91
C GLY A 526 -13.18 14.90 28.07
N PRO A 527 -13.76 14.23 27.05
CA PRO A 527 -13.02 13.24 26.26
C PRO A 527 -11.75 13.86 25.68
N VAL A 528 -10.61 13.54 26.28
CA VAL A 528 -9.29 13.95 25.81
C VAL A 528 -9.15 13.42 24.39
N HIS A 529 -9.02 14.34 23.42
CA HIS A 529 -8.74 14.01 22.03
C HIS A 529 -7.29 13.49 21.93
N TRP A 530 -7.02 12.32 22.50
CA TRP A 530 -5.69 11.69 22.51
C TRP A 530 -5.18 11.46 21.07
N GLU A 531 -6.09 11.31 20.11
CA GLU A 531 -5.78 11.20 18.69
C GLU A 531 -5.04 12.44 18.18
N VAL A 532 -5.30 13.62 18.76
CA VAL A 532 -4.61 14.87 18.40
C VAL A 532 -3.13 14.77 18.73
N TYR A 533 -2.80 14.32 19.94
CA TYR A 533 -1.41 14.13 20.34
C TYR A 533 -0.75 12.97 19.58
N GLU A 534 -1.48 11.89 19.28
CA GLU A 534 -0.93 10.76 18.50
C GLU A 534 -0.55 11.18 17.08
N ILE A 535 -1.37 12.00 16.43
CA ILE A 535 -1.22 12.35 15.01
C ILE A 535 -0.46 13.68 14.87
N PHE A 536 -1.04 14.76 15.38
CA PHE A 536 -0.46 16.10 15.22
C PHE A 536 0.77 16.30 16.10
N GLY A 537 0.87 15.64 17.25
CA GLY A 537 2.07 15.70 18.10
C GLY A 537 3.35 15.14 17.43
N ARG A 538 3.22 14.41 16.32
CA ARG A 538 4.35 13.95 15.49
C ARG A 538 4.75 14.96 14.42
N MET A 539 3.90 15.93 14.13
CA MET A 539 4.07 16.91 13.05
C MET A 539 4.89 18.12 13.53
N LEU A 540 6.12 17.87 13.96
CA LEU A 540 6.95 18.84 14.69
C LEU A 540 7.30 20.11 13.88
N VAL A 541 7.18 20.06 12.56
CA VAL A 541 7.50 21.18 11.66
C VAL A 541 6.27 21.87 11.07
N LEU A 542 5.06 21.45 11.43
CA LEU A 542 3.82 22.03 10.92
C LEU A 542 3.68 23.49 11.38
N ARG A 543 3.56 24.41 10.43
CA ARG A 543 3.46 25.86 10.63
C ARG A 543 2.07 26.41 10.31
N GLN A 544 1.37 25.82 9.36
CA GLN A 544 0.04 26.26 8.93
C GLN A 544 -0.93 25.07 8.89
N LEU A 545 -2.08 25.24 9.53
CA LEU A 545 -3.16 24.27 9.54
C LEU A 545 -4.50 24.97 9.34
N ASP A 546 -5.28 24.49 8.38
CA ASP A 546 -6.56 25.05 8.03
C ASP A 546 -7.64 23.95 8.20
N ILE A 547 -8.50 24.06 9.22
CA ILE A 547 -9.52 23.06 9.61
C ILE A 547 -10.97 23.54 9.43
N HIS A 548 -11.18 24.80 9.06
CA HIS A 548 -12.50 25.42 8.91
C HIS A 548 -13.46 24.59 8.04
N GLY A 549 -14.75 24.57 8.43
CA GLY A 549 -15.78 23.84 7.70
C GLY A 549 -15.86 22.35 8.01
N ASN A 550 -15.09 21.86 8.99
CA ASN A 550 -15.25 20.51 9.56
C ASN A 550 -16.14 20.54 10.82
N PRO A 551 -16.89 19.47 11.13
CA PRO A 551 -17.65 19.36 12.39
C PRO A 551 -16.82 19.62 13.66
N ILE A 552 -15.52 19.25 13.66
CA ILE A 552 -14.63 19.47 14.80
C ILE A 552 -14.13 20.92 14.93
N SER A 553 -14.29 21.75 13.90
CA SER A 553 -13.63 23.06 13.82
C SER A 553 -14.11 24.07 14.88
N GLU A 554 -15.36 23.95 15.34
CA GLU A 554 -15.95 24.80 16.38
C GLU A 554 -15.68 24.30 17.81
N ASN A 555 -15.05 23.15 17.98
CA ASN A 555 -14.76 22.59 19.30
C ASN A 555 -13.54 23.30 19.92
N GLU A 556 -13.78 24.19 20.89
CA GLU A 556 -12.73 24.94 21.59
C GLU A 556 -11.70 24.02 22.26
N ALA A 557 -12.13 22.95 22.93
CA ALA A 557 -11.23 22.01 23.59
C ALA A 557 -10.31 21.29 22.57
N PHE A 558 -10.83 20.98 21.38
CA PHE A 558 -10.01 20.43 20.30
C PHE A 558 -8.95 21.45 19.83
N ARG A 559 -9.35 22.71 19.60
CA ARG A 559 -8.42 23.77 19.18
C ARG A 559 -7.33 24.00 20.23
N SER A 560 -7.68 24.07 21.52
CA SER A 560 -6.71 24.21 22.60
C SER A 560 -5.73 23.03 22.67
N ASN A 561 -6.24 21.79 22.58
CA ASN A 561 -5.39 20.59 22.55
C ASN A 561 -4.47 20.54 21.32
N LEU A 562 -4.94 21.02 20.17
CA LEU A 562 -4.16 21.11 18.94
C LEU A 562 -2.98 22.08 19.07
N LEU A 563 -3.21 23.26 19.65
CA LEU A 563 -2.15 24.24 19.92
C LEU A 563 -1.12 23.71 20.92
N LEU A 564 -1.56 22.95 21.93
CA LEU A 564 -0.67 22.28 22.88
C LEU A 564 0.14 21.14 22.22
N ALA A 565 -0.47 20.40 21.30
CA ALA A 565 0.17 19.28 20.62
C ALA A 565 1.17 19.74 19.54
N VAL A 566 0.93 20.90 18.91
CA VAL A 566 1.74 21.45 17.80
C VAL A 566 2.25 22.85 18.16
N PRO A 567 3.26 22.96 19.04
CA PRO A 567 3.81 24.26 19.43
C PRO A 567 4.52 24.99 18.28
N SER A 568 4.81 24.28 17.19
CA SER A 568 5.40 24.83 15.97
C SER A 568 4.41 25.62 15.10
N LEU A 569 3.11 25.53 15.37
CA LEU A 569 2.04 26.11 14.57
C LEU A 569 2.03 27.63 14.68
N VAL A 570 2.06 28.31 13.53
CA VAL A 570 2.02 29.78 13.41
C VAL A 570 0.64 30.23 12.96
N TRP A 571 0.01 29.49 12.04
CA TRP A 571 -1.28 29.85 11.46
C TRP A 571 -2.30 28.74 11.66
N LEU A 572 -3.45 29.07 12.25
CA LEU A 572 -4.63 28.21 12.36
C LEU A 572 -5.83 28.91 11.74
N ASP A 573 -6.44 28.35 10.70
CA ASP A 573 -7.60 28.93 9.99
C ASP A 573 -7.40 30.40 9.57
N ALA A 574 -6.24 30.72 9.00
CA ALA A 574 -5.82 32.08 8.64
C ALA A 574 -5.49 33.03 9.80
N GLU A 575 -5.69 32.62 11.05
CA GLU A 575 -5.35 33.42 12.23
C GLU A 575 -3.92 33.11 12.69
N ASN A 576 -3.16 34.15 13.05
CA ASN A 576 -1.85 33.94 13.65
C ASN A 576 -2.01 33.52 15.11
N VAL A 577 -1.55 32.32 15.44
CA VAL A 577 -1.64 31.69 16.76
C VAL A 577 -0.28 31.52 17.43
N SER A 578 0.81 32.03 16.83
CA SER A 578 2.12 31.96 17.46
C SER A 578 2.11 32.78 18.74
N THR A 579 2.41 32.13 19.87
CA THR A 579 2.83 32.84 21.08
C THR A 579 4.25 33.36 20.82
N GLU A 580 4.44 34.68 20.81
CA GLU A 580 5.74 35.34 20.61
C GLU A 580 6.89 34.72 21.43
#